data_AF-A0AAP8EZW2-F1
#
_entry.id   AF-A0AAP8EZW2-F1
#
_cell.length_a   1.000
_cell.length_b   1.000
_cell.length_c   1.000
_cell.angle_alpha   90.00
_cell.angle_beta   90.00
_cell.angle_gamma   90.00
#
_symmetry.space_group_name_H-M   'P 1'
#
loop_
_entity.id
_entity.type
_entity.pdbx_description
1 polymer ?
#
loop_
_entity_poly.entity_id
_entity_poly.type
_entity_poly.pdbx_seq_one_letter_code
_entity_poly.pdbx_strand_id
1 'polypeptide(L)'
;MGKKMQLECMDNECRTVMLGHFLDGMSCVRCGGPATFRPYDPVKKRTDQSKNKGLTIQVNADITEALERIREVTEVANECEEALEKLEKVMGKFANQNETVEIYCDSKVIAQSTIKQITDSTKMAITDLKGVR
;
A
#
# COMPACT_ATOMS: atom_id res chain seq x y z
N MET A 1 -45.48 -26.79 30.35
CA MET A 1 -44.05 -26.79 29.95
C MET A 1 -43.43 -28.09 30.42
N GLY A 2 -43.11 -29.02 29.52
CA GLY A 2 -42.47 -30.29 29.89
C GLY A 2 -41.06 -30.04 30.45
N LYS A 3 -40.67 -30.74 31.53
CA LYS A 3 -39.31 -30.67 32.07
C LYS A 3 -38.34 -31.13 30.96
N LYS A 4 -37.36 -30.31 30.61
CA LYS A 4 -36.29 -30.71 29.69
C LYS A 4 -35.33 -31.62 30.46
N MET A 5 -35.03 -32.77 29.90
CA MET A 5 -34.05 -33.71 30.42
C MET A 5 -32.72 -33.49 29.72
N GLN A 6 -31.63 -33.73 30.45
CA GLN A 6 -30.28 -33.70 29.92
C GLN A 6 -29.58 -35.01 30.27
N LEU A 7 -29.01 -35.67 29.26
CA LEU A 7 -28.12 -36.82 29.44
C LEU A 7 -26.69 -36.43 29.04
N GLU A 8 -25.71 -36.98 29.74
CA GLU A 8 -24.28 -36.91 29.36
C GLU A 8 -23.76 -38.34 29.18
N CYS A 9 -23.03 -38.60 28.09
CA CYS A 9 -22.34 -39.88 27.90
C CYS A 9 -21.28 -40.07 28.99
N MET A 10 -21.20 -41.29 29.55
CA MET A 10 -20.25 -41.63 30.61
C MET A 10 -18.81 -41.87 30.10
N ASP A 11 -18.64 -41.99 28.78
CA ASP A 11 -17.32 -42.12 28.17
C ASP A 11 -16.60 -40.76 28.17
N ASN A 12 -15.43 -40.73 28.81
CA ASN A 12 -14.59 -39.55 28.98
C ASN A 12 -14.07 -38.97 27.65
N GLU A 13 -13.99 -39.78 26.59
CA GLU A 13 -13.61 -39.32 25.26
C GLU A 13 -14.81 -38.78 24.48
N CYS A 14 -16.00 -39.35 24.70
CA CYS A 14 -17.19 -39.00 23.93
C CYS A 14 -17.93 -37.77 24.49
N ARG A 15 -18.20 -37.75 25.80
CA ARG A 15 -18.86 -36.69 26.60
C ARG A 15 -20.04 -35.96 25.92
N THR A 16 -20.77 -36.67 25.07
CA THR A 16 -21.86 -36.08 24.27
C THR A 16 -23.04 -35.76 25.19
N VAL A 17 -23.59 -34.56 25.04
CA VAL A 17 -24.77 -34.09 25.79
C VAL A 17 -26.01 -34.16 24.90
N MET A 18 -27.06 -34.81 25.40
CA MET A 18 -28.34 -34.97 24.71
C MET A 18 -29.43 -34.22 25.47
N LEU A 19 -30.29 -33.49 24.74
CA LEU A 19 -31.37 -32.67 25.30
C LEU A 19 -32.71 -33.08 24.69
N GLY A 20 -33.70 -33.35 25.52
CA GLY A 20 -34.99 -33.84 25.05
C GLY A 20 -36.04 -33.90 26.14
N HIS A 21 -37.24 -34.34 25.77
CA HIS A 21 -38.36 -34.51 26.71
C HIS A 21 -38.49 -35.94 27.24
N PHE A 22 -37.96 -36.92 26.50
CA PHE A 22 -38.00 -38.34 26.85
C PHE A 22 -36.64 -38.92 26.51
N LEU A 23 -35.73 -38.93 27.49
CA LEU A 23 -34.38 -39.46 27.32
C LEU A 23 -34.13 -40.73 28.16
N ASP A 24 -35.14 -41.21 28.91
CA ASP A 24 -35.02 -42.43 29.72
C ASP A 24 -34.60 -43.64 28.86
N GLY A 25 -33.52 -44.31 29.29
CA GLY A 25 -33.00 -45.51 28.63
C GLY A 25 -32.24 -45.27 27.31
N MET A 26 -32.05 -44.01 26.89
CA MET A 26 -31.28 -43.72 25.67
C MET A 26 -29.78 -43.92 25.88
N SER A 27 -29.14 -44.62 24.95
CA SER A 27 -27.69 -44.64 24.80
C SER A 27 -27.17 -43.36 24.13
N CYS A 28 -25.88 -43.09 24.27
CA CYS A 28 -25.23 -42.00 23.58
C CYS A 28 -25.42 -42.10 22.06
N VAL A 29 -26.01 -41.06 21.44
CA VAL A 29 -26.21 -41.00 19.98
C VAL A 29 -24.91 -40.99 19.17
N ARG A 30 -23.76 -40.70 19.81
CA ARG A 30 -22.46 -40.61 19.14
C ARG A 30 -21.69 -41.92 19.16
N CYS A 31 -21.60 -42.59 20.31
CA CYS A 31 -20.79 -43.81 20.45
C CYS A 31 -21.59 -45.07 20.83
N GLY A 32 -22.90 -44.96 21.06
CA GLY A 32 -23.73 -46.06 21.58
C GLY A 32 -23.46 -46.42 23.04
N GLY A 33 -22.53 -45.74 23.70
CA GLY A 33 -22.18 -45.98 25.10
C GLY A 33 -23.27 -45.56 26.10
N PRO A 34 -23.15 -45.98 27.37
CA PRO A 34 -24.09 -45.62 28.41
C PRO A 34 -24.10 -44.10 28.64
N ALA A 35 -25.27 -43.58 28.98
CA ALA A 35 -25.48 -42.18 29.32
C ALA A 35 -26.13 -42.05 30.70
N THR A 36 -25.78 -40.98 31.40
CA THR A 36 -26.29 -40.70 32.75
C THR A 36 -27.10 -39.41 32.75
N PHE A 37 -28.08 -39.34 33.65
CA PHE A 37 -28.84 -38.13 33.90
C PHE A 37 -27.98 -37.03 34.49
N ARG A 38 -28.14 -35.84 33.93
CA ARG A 38 -27.56 -34.60 34.43
C ARG A 38 -28.67 -33.60 34.70
N PRO A 39 -28.60 -32.81 35.77
CA PRO A 39 -29.47 -31.65 35.94
C PRO A 39 -29.41 -30.76 34.70
N TYR A 40 -30.56 -30.30 34.23
CA TYR A 40 -30.64 -29.38 33.09
C TYR A 40 -29.94 -28.07 33.44
N ASP A 41 -28.87 -27.75 32.73
CA ASP A 41 -28.14 -26.49 32.86
C ASP A 41 -28.34 -25.63 31.60
N PRO A 42 -29.31 -24.71 31.60
CA PRO A 42 -29.56 -23.87 30.44
C PRO A 42 -28.38 -22.91 30.20
N VAL A 43 -27.86 -22.89 28.97
CA VAL A 43 -26.89 -21.88 28.55
C VAL A 43 -27.52 -20.49 28.71
N LYS A 44 -26.99 -19.71 29.67
CA LYS A 44 -27.40 -18.32 29.87
C LYS A 44 -26.96 -17.51 28.64
N LYS A 45 -27.90 -16.94 27.88
CA LYS A 45 -27.56 -15.93 26.87
C LYS A 45 -26.86 -14.78 27.58
N ARG A 46 -25.58 -14.54 27.27
CA ARG A 46 -24.86 -13.35 27.74
C ARG A 46 -25.37 -12.15 26.93
N THR A 47 -26.31 -11.39 27.47
CA THR A 47 -26.62 -10.04 27.00
C THR A 47 -25.60 -9.06 27.60
N ASP A 48 -24.33 -9.18 27.24
CA ASP A 48 -23.30 -8.18 27.57
C ASP A 48 -23.48 -6.98 26.62
N GLN A 49 -24.56 -6.22 26.81
CA GLN A 49 -24.86 -5.01 26.03
C GLN A 49 -23.87 -3.87 26.33
N SER A 50 -23.13 -3.94 27.45
CA SER A 50 -22.15 -2.94 27.87
C SER A 50 -20.80 -3.07 27.16
N LYS A 51 -20.30 -4.31 26.95
CA LYS A 51 -19.01 -4.54 26.25
C LYS A 51 -19.08 -4.23 24.76
N ASN A 52 -20.23 -4.47 24.13
CA ASN A 52 -20.42 -4.17 22.71
C ASN A 52 -20.36 -2.67 22.41
N LYS A 53 -20.92 -1.80 23.26
CA LYS A 53 -20.91 -0.35 23.01
C LYS A 53 -19.51 0.25 22.99
N GLY A 54 -18.64 -0.15 23.91
CA GLY A 54 -17.24 0.31 23.94
C GLY A 54 -16.45 -0.15 22.71
N LEU A 55 -16.61 -1.42 22.32
CA LEU A 55 -15.97 -1.97 21.12
C LEU A 55 -16.46 -1.26 19.84
N THR A 56 -17.77 -0.98 19.72
CA THR A 56 -18.34 -0.25 18.58
C THR A 56 -17.80 1.18 18.49
N ILE A 57 -17.67 1.90 19.60
CA ILE A 57 -17.13 3.28 19.59
C ILE A 57 -15.67 3.27 19.16
N GLN A 58 -14.86 2.34 19.70
CA GLN A 58 -13.45 2.22 19.34
C GLN A 58 -13.27 1.88 17.85
N VAL A 59 -14.01 0.89 17.35
CA VAL A 59 -13.99 0.52 15.93
C VAL A 59 -14.39 1.70 15.02
N ASN A 60 -15.40 2.48 15.43
CA ASN A 60 -15.82 3.66 14.64
C ASN A 60 -14.77 4.78 14.64
N ALA A 61 -14.06 4.99 15.75
CA ALA A 61 -12.98 5.96 15.83
C ALA A 61 -11.79 5.54 14.95
N ASP A 62 -11.36 4.28 15.05
CA ASP A 62 -10.27 3.72 14.26
C ASP A 62 -10.58 3.76 12.76
N ILE A 63 -11.83 3.47 12.36
CA ILE A 63 -12.27 3.59 10.96
C ILE A 63 -12.21 5.03 10.47
N THR A 64 -12.60 6.00 11.30
CA THR A 64 -12.60 7.42 10.93
C THR A 64 -11.17 7.94 10.72
N GLU A 65 -10.26 7.62 11.64
CA GLU A 65 -8.84 7.96 11.51
C GLU A 65 -8.22 7.30 10.27
N ALA A 66 -8.50 6.00 10.05
CA ALA A 66 -8.02 5.29 8.87
C ALA A 66 -8.52 5.93 7.57
N LEU A 67 -9.78 6.39 7.51
CA LEU A 67 -10.34 7.07 6.35
C LEU A 67 -9.66 8.42 6.08
N GLU A 68 -9.37 9.21 7.12
CA GLU A 68 -8.63 10.47 6.99
C GLU A 68 -7.21 10.24 6.45
N ARG A 69 -6.49 9.25 7.01
CA ARG A 69 -5.15 8.88 6.54
C ARG A 69 -5.16 8.41 5.08
N ILE A 70 -6.14 7.59 4.68
CA ILE A 70 -6.28 7.15 3.29
C ILE A 70 -6.51 8.34 2.36
N ARG A 71 -7.31 9.33 2.79
CA ARG A 71 -7.54 10.54 2.00
C ARG A 71 -6.26 11.36 1.84
N GLU A 72 -5.51 11.60 2.91
CA GLU A 72 -4.21 12.29 2.86
C GLU A 72 -3.25 11.59 1.89
N VAL A 73 -3.11 10.27 2.01
CA VAL A 73 -2.24 9.46 1.13
C VAL A 73 -2.69 9.55 -0.32
N THR A 74 -4.00 9.57 -0.58
CA THR A 74 -4.55 9.69 -1.93
C THR A 74 -4.26 11.07 -2.53
N GLU A 75 -4.40 12.14 -1.74
CA GLU A 75 -4.06 13.51 -2.18
C GLU A 75 -2.57 13.62 -2.55
N VAL A 76 -1.67 13.11 -1.71
CA VAL A 76 -0.23 13.08 -1.99
C VAL A 76 0.11 12.20 -3.20
N ALA A 77 -0.58 11.07 -3.38
CA ALA A 77 -0.39 10.22 -4.55
C ALA A 77 -0.76 10.94 -5.86
N ASN A 78 -1.87 11.69 -5.87
CA ASN A 78 -2.27 12.48 -7.04
C ASN A 78 -1.27 13.59 -7.35
N GLU A 79 -0.73 14.28 -6.34
CA GLU A 79 0.33 15.28 -6.53
C GLU A 79 1.63 14.65 -7.09
N CYS A 80 1.99 13.45 -6.63
CA CYS A 80 3.13 12.71 -7.16
C CYS A 80 2.92 12.31 -8.62
N GLU A 81 1.71 11.85 -8.98
CA GLU A 81 1.35 11.50 -10.36
C GLU A 81 1.50 12.71 -11.30
N GLU A 82 0.99 13.88 -10.89
CA GLU A 82 1.14 15.12 -11.68
C GLU A 82 2.62 15.55 -11.82
N ALA A 83 3.41 15.39 -10.75
CA ALA A 83 4.84 15.70 -10.78
C ALA A 83 5.62 14.74 -11.70
N LEU A 84 5.29 13.45 -11.68
CA LEU A 84 5.88 12.45 -12.56
C LEU A 84 5.52 12.70 -14.02
N GLU A 85 4.27 13.03 -14.34
CA GLU A 85 3.86 13.37 -15.72
C GLU A 85 4.66 14.56 -16.28
N LYS A 86 4.85 15.61 -15.46
CA LYS A 86 5.68 16.76 -15.82
C LYS A 86 7.14 16.36 -16.05
N LEU A 87 7.68 15.50 -15.19
CA LEU A 87 9.06 15.00 -15.31
C LEU A 87 9.24 14.19 -16.59
N GLU A 88 8.33 13.27 -16.89
CA GLU A 88 8.33 12.49 -18.12
C GLU A 88 8.28 13.37 -19.36
N LYS A 89 7.44 14.41 -19.36
CA LYS A 89 7.38 15.38 -20.47
C LYS A 89 8.70 16.13 -20.66
N VAL A 90 9.39 16.48 -19.56
CA VAL A 90 10.71 17.12 -19.62
C VAL A 90 11.74 16.12 -20.15
N MET A 91 11.79 14.90 -19.63
CA MET A 91 12.71 13.85 -20.09
C MET A 91 12.49 13.48 -21.56
N GLY A 92 11.23 13.42 -22.01
CA GLY A 92 10.88 13.19 -23.42
C GLY A 92 11.41 14.26 -24.36
N LYS A 93 11.60 15.51 -23.90
CA LYS A 93 12.28 16.55 -24.69
C LYS A 93 13.77 16.27 -24.86
N PHE A 94 14.42 15.68 -23.86
CA PHE A 94 15.84 15.35 -23.92
C PHE A 94 16.11 14.05 -24.66
N ALA A 95 15.24 13.04 -24.51
CA ALA A 95 15.37 11.74 -25.18
C ALA A 95 15.11 11.81 -26.70
N ASN A 96 14.27 12.75 -27.16
CA ASN A 96 14.03 12.96 -28.58
C ASN A 96 15.05 13.92 -29.24
N GLN A 97 15.97 14.49 -28.46
CA GLN A 97 17.09 15.31 -28.96
C GLN A 97 18.33 14.46 -29.28
N ASN A 98 18.14 13.18 -29.62
CA ASN A 98 19.18 12.33 -30.20
C ASN A 98 19.57 12.76 -31.62
N GLU A 99 19.12 13.92 -32.11
CA GLU A 99 19.99 14.71 -32.96
C GLU A 99 21.21 15.08 -32.12
N THR A 100 22.16 14.16 -32.05
CA THR A 100 23.57 14.51 -31.91
C THR A 100 23.78 15.70 -32.83
N VAL A 101 23.87 16.89 -32.24
CA VAL A 101 24.38 18.05 -32.94
C VAL A 101 25.84 17.68 -33.18
N GLU A 102 26.07 16.98 -34.27
CA GLU A 102 27.38 16.58 -34.71
C GLU A 102 28.03 17.86 -35.20
N ILE A 103 28.62 18.61 -34.26
CA ILE A 103 29.35 19.82 -34.57
C ILE A 103 30.61 19.35 -35.31
N TYR A 104 30.51 19.28 -36.64
CA TYR A 104 31.66 19.02 -37.51
C TYR A 104 32.58 20.24 -37.47
N CYS A 105 33.49 20.24 -36.51
CA CYS A 105 34.58 21.19 -36.41
C CYS A 105 35.74 20.71 -37.28
N ASP A 106 35.81 21.19 -38.54
CA ASP A 106 37.02 21.01 -39.33
C ASP A 106 38.17 21.78 -38.66
N SER A 107 39.01 21.02 -37.94
CA SER A 107 40.13 21.56 -37.16
C SER A 107 41.11 22.34 -38.04
N LYS A 108 41.21 22.01 -39.33
CA LYS A 108 42.06 22.72 -40.29
C LYS A 108 41.46 24.07 -40.64
N VAL A 109 40.14 24.14 -40.88
CA VAL A 109 39.45 25.41 -41.17
C VAL A 109 39.50 26.34 -39.96
N ILE A 110 39.29 25.81 -38.75
CA ILE A 110 39.40 26.58 -37.51
C ILE A 110 40.83 27.13 -37.36
N ALA A 111 41.85 26.27 -37.49
CA ALA A 111 43.24 26.70 -37.41
C ALA A 111 43.59 27.76 -38.45
N GLN A 112 43.15 27.59 -39.71
CA GLN A 112 43.38 28.57 -40.78
C GLN A 112 42.70 29.91 -40.49
N SER A 113 41.46 29.89 -39.99
CA SER A 113 40.71 31.09 -39.63
C SER A 113 41.40 31.85 -38.50
N THR A 114 41.82 31.15 -37.44
CA THR A 114 42.54 31.74 -36.30
C THR A 114 43.88 32.35 -36.74
N ILE A 115 44.66 31.63 -37.57
CA ILE A 115 45.93 32.14 -38.11
C ILE A 115 45.70 33.41 -38.94
N LYS A 116 44.66 33.43 -39.79
CA LYS A 116 44.33 34.59 -40.62
C LYS A 116 43.95 35.79 -39.75
N GLN A 117 43.09 35.61 -38.75
CA GLN A 117 42.71 36.67 -37.82
C GLN A 117 43.92 37.26 -37.09
N ILE A 118 44.80 36.40 -36.55
CA ILE A 118 46.03 36.84 -35.88
C ILE A 118 46.91 37.63 -36.86
N THR A 119 47.04 37.16 -38.11
CA THR A 119 47.84 37.82 -39.13
C THR A 119 47.29 39.20 -39.48
N ASP A 120 45.98 39.32 -39.67
CA ASP A 120 45.32 40.58 -40.03
C ASP A 120 45.39 41.59 -38.87
N SER A 121 45.15 41.14 -37.63
CA SER A 121 45.33 41.96 -36.43
C SER A 121 46.77 42.43 -36.26
N THR A 122 47.75 41.56 -36.53
CA THR A 122 49.18 41.91 -36.45
C THR A 122 49.56 42.93 -37.53
N LYS A 123 49.07 42.77 -38.77
CA LYS A 123 49.30 43.74 -39.84
C LYS A 123 48.73 45.12 -39.50
N MET A 124 47.52 45.17 -38.97
CA MET A 124 46.86 46.41 -38.57
C MET A 124 47.65 47.14 -37.46
N ALA A 125 48.09 46.41 -36.43
CA ALA A 125 48.94 46.98 -35.39
C ALA A 125 50.27 47.52 -35.93
N ILE A 126 50.87 46.84 -36.91
CA ILE A 126 52.10 47.30 -37.57
C ILE A 126 51.86 48.56 -38.41
N THR A 127 50.72 48.66 -39.11
CA THR A 127 50.40 49.88 -39.89
C THR A 127 50.19 51.08 -38.97
N ASP A 128 49.54 50.88 -37.82
CA ASP A 128 49.32 51.94 -36.84
C ASP A 128 50.66 52.43 -36.25
N LEU A 129 51.58 51.51 -35.91
CA LEU A 129 52.92 51.87 -35.43
C LEU A 129 53.77 52.61 -36.47
N LYS A 130 53.58 52.33 -37.77
CA LYS A 130 54.30 53.01 -38.86
C LYS A 130 53.71 54.37 -39.21
N GLY A 131 52.42 54.59 -38.97
CA GLY A 131 51.74 55.88 -39.21
C GLY A 131 51.92 56.91 -38.09
N VAL A 132 52.41 56.49 -36.92
CA VAL A 132 52.69 57.35 -35.74
C VAL A 132 54.14 57.87 -35.74
N ARG A 133 54.95 57.54 -36.77
CA ARG A 133 56.37 57.92 -36.87
C ARG A 133 56.63 58.99 -37.92
#